data_AF-A0A4U7D1G1-F1
#
_entry.id   AF-A0A4U7D1G1-F1
#
_cell.length_a   1.000
_cell.length_b   1.000
_cell.length_c   1.000
_cell.angle_alpha   90.00
_cell.angle_beta   90.00
_cell.angle_gamma   90.00
#
_symmetry.space_group_name_H-M   'P 1'
#
loop_
_entity.id
_entity.type
_entity.pdbx_description
1 polymer ?
#
loop_
_entity_poly.entity_id
_entity_poly.type
_entity_poly.pdbx_seq_one_letter_code
_entity_poly.pdbx_strand_id
1 'polypeptide(L)' 'ALRRKIGMVFQKPNPFPKSIRDNVAYGLKIQDFDGDVDQRVEESLKGAALWDEVKDQLDSSGLELSGGQQ' A
#
# COMPACT_ATOMS: atom_id res chain seq x y z
N ALA A 1 15.45 -6.19 -15.08
CA ALA A 1 14.13 -6.48 -15.66
C ALA A 1 13.23 -7.32 -14.71
N LEU A 2 13.66 -8.50 -14.25
CA LEU A 2 12.83 -9.43 -13.47
C LEU A 2 12.25 -8.84 -12.16
N ARG A 3 13.07 -8.18 -11.34
CA ARG A 3 12.67 -7.61 -10.04
C ARG A 3 11.61 -6.51 -10.10
N ARG A 4 11.31 -5.97 -11.28
CA ARG A 4 10.21 -5.00 -11.46
C ARG A 4 8.83 -5.67 -11.57
N LYS A 5 8.80 -6.99 -11.76
CA LYS A 5 7.58 -7.80 -11.95
C LYS A 5 7.25 -8.70 -10.75
N ILE A 6 8.08 -8.68 -9.71
CA ILE A 6 7.96 -9.58 -8.56
C ILE A 6 7.79 -8.74 -7.30
N GLY A 7 6.71 -8.98 -6.56
CA GLY A 7 6.52 -8.46 -5.20
C GLY A 7 7.34 -9.26 -4.19
N MET A 8 7.94 -8.59 -3.22
CA MET A 8 8.68 -9.22 -2.12
C MET A 8 7.89 -9.04 -0.83
N VAL A 9 7.77 -10.11 -0.04
CA VAL A 9 7.15 -10.09 1.30
C VAL A 9 8.23 -10.44 2.32
N PHE A 10 8.26 -9.73 3.44
CA PHE A 10 9.23 -9.91 4.51
C PHE A 10 8.53 -10.42 5.77
N GLN A 11 9.21 -11.24 6.58
CA GLN A 11 8.66 -11.73 7.85
C GLN A 11 8.44 -10.62 8.88
N LYS A 12 9.26 -9.57 8.81
CA LYS A 12 9.11 -8.36 9.61
C LYS A 12 8.55 -7.25 8.70
N PRO A 13 7.46 -6.57 9.08
CA PRO A 13 6.94 -5.47 8.29
C PRO A 13 7.98 -4.36 8.10
N ASN A 14 7.96 -3.74 6.92
CA ASN A 14 8.83 -2.62 6.56
C ASN A 14 8.03 -1.47 5.93
N PRO A 15 7.05 -0.89 6.66
CA PRO A 15 6.31 0.26 6.17
C PRO A 15 7.24 1.48 6.03
N PHE A 16 7.04 2.26 4.97
CA PHE A 16 7.71 3.55 4.82
C PHE A 16 7.04 4.60 5.71
N PRO A 17 7.78 5.63 6.18
CA PRO A 17 7.22 6.78 6.89
C PRO A 17 6.43 7.68 5.92
N LYS A 18 5.30 7.16 5.44
CA LYS A 18 4.38 7.73 4.45
C LYS A 18 2.95 7.40 4.89
N SER A 19 1.95 8.00 4.24
CA SER A 19 0.56 7.64 4.50
C SER A 19 0.26 6.19 4.10
N ILE A 20 -0.87 5.64 4.57
CA ILE A 20 -1.36 4.31 4.16
C ILE A 20 -1.50 4.26 2.63
N ARG A 21 -2.16 5.26 2.04
CA ARG A 21 -2.30 5.38 0.58
C ARG A 21 -0.95 5.39 -0.12
N ASP A 22 -0.01 6.19 0.37
CA ASP A 22 1.31 6.33 -0.26
C ASP A 22 2.19 5.09 -0.14
N ASN A 23 2.01 4.29 0.92
CA ASN A 23 2.67 2.99 1.04
C ASN A 23 2.15 2.00 -0.02
N VAL A 24 0.82 1.90 -0.19
CA VAL A 24 0.20 1.01 -1.18
C VAL A 24 0.51 1.47 -2.61
N ALA A 25 0.43 2.78 -2.88
CA ALA A 25 0.70 3.36 -4.19
C ALA A 25 2.19 3.42 -4.56
N TYR A 26 3.12 3.14 -3.64
CA TYR A 26 4.54 3.39 -3.83
C TYR A 26 5.11 2.70 -5.07
N GLY A 27 4.74 1.44 -5.29
CA GLY A 27 5.18 0.67 -6.46
C GLY A 27 4.68 1.26 -7.77
N LEU A 28 3.42 1.72 -7.81
CA LEU A 28 2.80 2.36 -8.98
C LEU A 28 3.50 3.68 -9.31
N LYS A 29 3.77 4.50 -8.29
CA LYS A 29 4.46 5.79 -8.44
C LYS A 29 5.88 5.63 -8.99
N ILE A 30 6.65 4.65 -8.50
CA ILE A 30 8.00 4.36 -9.02
C ILE A 30 7.99 3.89 -10.47
N GLN A 31 6.90 3.24 -10.89
CA GLN A 31 6.74 2.73 -12.25
C GLN A 31 6.09 3.74 -13.19
N ASP A 32 5.92 5.00 -12.75
CA ASP A 32 5.27 6.07 -13.51
C ASP A 32 3.90 5.65 -14.06
N PHE A 33 3.12 4.92 -13.25
CA PHE A 33 1.78 4.49 -13.62
C PHE A 33 0.88 5.70 -13.91
N ASP A 34 0.24 5.68 -15.08
CA ASP A 34 -0.54 6.78 -15.66
C ASP A 34 -2.07 6.62 -15.50
N GLY A 35 -2.51 5.51 -14.91
CA GLY A 35 -3.92 5.26 -14.63
C GLY A 35 -4.41 5.82 -13.28
N ASP A 36 -5.61 5.40 -12.90
CA ASP A 36 -6.22 5.79 -11.62
C ASP A 36 -5.55 5.09 -10.44
N VAL A 37 -4.67 5.83 -9.75
CA VAL A 37 -3.94 5.34 -8.57
C VAL A 37 -4.88 5.06 -7.41
N ASP A 38 -5.93 5.86 -7.23
CA ASP A 38 -6.83 5.75 -6.08
C ASP A 38 -7.71 4.52 -6.20
N GLN A 39 -8.22 4.25 -7.41
CA GLN A 39 -8.89 3.00 -7.71
C GLN A 39 -7.99 1.78 -7.39
N ARG A 40 -6.72 1.82 -7.78
CA ARG A 40 -5.79 0.69 -7.53
C ARG A 40 -5.44 0.51 -6.05
N VAL A 41 -5.36 1.59 -5.29
CA VAL A 41 -5.19 1.54 -3.84
C VAL A 41 -6.40 0.89 -3.19
N GLU A 42 -7.62 1.32 -3.55
CA GLU A 42 -8.86 0.75 -3.03
C GLU A 42 -8.99 -0.75 -3.37
N GLU A 43 -8.74 -1.14 -4.63
CA GLU A 43 -8.74 -2.54 -5.07
C GLU A 43 -7.76 -3.39 -4.25
N SER A 44 -6.55 -2.87 -4.01
CA SER A 44 -5.51 -3.57 -3.25
C SER A 44 -5.91 -3.76 -1.78
N LEU A 45 -6.43 -2.71 -1.15
CA LEU A 45 -6.88 -2.75 0.24
C LEU A 45 -8.10 -3.65 0.43
N LYS A 46 -9.04 -3.67 -0.52
CA LYS A 46 -10.16 -4.61 -0.53
C LYS A 46 -9.69 -6.05 -0.69
N GLY A 47 -8.75 -6.30 -1.59
CA GLY A 47 -8.15 -7.63 -1.78
C GLY A 47 -7.41 -8.15 -0.54
N ALA A 48 -6.86 -7.24 0.27
CA ALA A 48 -6.24 -7.54 1.55
C ALA A 48 -7.21 -7.56 2.75
N ALA A 49 -8.52 -7.38 2.51
CA ALA A 49 -9.55 -7.25 3.55
C ALA A 49 -9.30 -6.12 4.57
N LEU A 50 -8.55 -5.08 4.18
CA LEU A 50 -8.17 -3.95 5.03
C LEU A 50 -9.04 -2.70 4.83
N TRP A 51 -9.76 -2.63 3.70
CA TRP A 51 -10.43 -1.39 3.25
C TRP A 51 -11.34 -0.76 4.30
N ASP A 52 -12.23 -1.54 4.92
CA ASP A 52 -13.20 -0.99 5.87
C ASP A 52 -12.56 -0.47 7.16
N GLU A 53 -11.35 -0.89 7.49
CA GLU A 53 -10.60 -0.45 8.66
C GLU A 53 -9.77 0.83 8.39
N VAL A 54 -9.39 1.08 7.13
CA VAL A 54 -8.40 2.13 6.79
C VAL A 54 -8.92 3.23 5.88
N LYS A 55 -10.08 3.06 5.23
CA LYS A 55 -10.61 4.01 4.22
C LYS A 55 -10.75 5.45 4.73
N ASP A 56 -11.08 5.63 6.01
CA ASP A 56 -11.29 6.96 6.62
C ASP A 56 -9.98 7.58 7.14
N GLN A 57 -8.85 6.89 7.00
CA GLN A 57 -7.53 7.30 7.51
C GLN A 57 -6.41 7.08 6.48
N LEU A 58 -6.74 7.07 5.18
CA LEU A 58 -5.77 6.81 4.10
C LEU A 58 -4.60 7.79 4.07
N ASP A 59 -4.80 9.02 4.54
CA ASP A 59 -3.79 10.08 4.63
C ASP A 59 -2.98 10.03 5.94
N SER A 60 -3.39 9.21 6.91
CA SER A 60 -2.67 8.97 8.16
C SER A 60 -1.44 8.11 7.93
N SER A 61 -0.49 8.17 8.87
CA SER A 61 0.78 7.46 8.77
C SER A 61 0.60 5.95 8.74
N GLY A 62 1.22 5.26 7.76
CA GLY A 62 1.23 3.80 7.69
C GLY A 62 1.97 3.12 8.86
N LEU A 63 2.72 3.89 9.64
CA LEU A 63 3.36 3.40 10.88
C LEU A 63 2.35 3.18 12.02
N GLU A 64 1.15 3.76 11.93
CA GLU A 64 0.09 3.66 12.95
C GLU A 64 -0.75 2.39 12.80
N LEU A 65 -0.58 1.66 11.70
CA LEU A 65 -1.22 0.36 11.49
C LEU A 65 -0.78 -0.65 12.56
N SER A 66 -1.71 -1.47 13.02
CA SER A 66 -1.40 -2.57 13.93
C SER A 66 -0.52 -3.62 13.24
N GLY A 67 0.18 -4.45 14.03
CA GLY A 67 1.08 -5.46 13.47
C GLY A 67 0.40 -6.54 12.61
N GLY A 68 -0.92 -6.72 12.70
CA GLY A 68 -1.67 -7.60 11.80
C GLY A 68 -2.09 -6.94 10.48
N GLN A 69 -2.07 -5.60 10.43
CA GLN A 69 -2.41 -4.81 9.26
C GLN A 69 -1.17 -4.43 8.42
N GLN A 70 0.02 -4.43 9.02
CA GLN A 70 1.31 -4.17 8.35
C GLN A 70 1.89 -5.40 7.66
#